data_AF-A0A975F9H3-F1
#
_entry.id   AF-A0A975F9H3-F1
#
_cell.length_a   1.000
_cell.length_b   1.000
_cell.length_c   1.000
_cell.angle_alpha   90.00
_cell.angle_beta   90.00
_cell.angle_gamma   90.00
#
_symmetry.space_group_name_H-M   'P 1'
#
loop_
_entity.id
_entity.type
_entity.pdbx_description
1 polymer ?
#
loop_
_entity_poly.entity_id
_entity_poly.type
_entity_poly.pdbx_seq_one_letter_code
_entity_poly.pdbx_strand_id
1 'polypeptide(L)'
;MILTALLIGALIGGVVASHWKELASWVKSVVIKLEEMIQKAIIGFKVFIQKVGEKIKEISKHYSQDKQGKWSETIVTREVPESEIPADILEKANRINQEIDVSHELQLALS
;
A
#
# COMPACT_ATOMS: atom_id res chain seq x y z
N MET A 1 30.87 -20.02 15.05
CA MET A 1 29.93 -19.89 13.90
C MET A 1 29.36 -18.47 13.87
N ILE A 2 30.19 -17.47 13.52
CA ILE A 2 29.80 -16.04 13.59
C ILE A 2 29.47 -15.48 12.18
N LEU A 3 29.49 -16.32 11.14
CA LEU A 3 29.22 -15.90 9.77
C LEU A 3 27.73 -15.99 9.35
N THR A 4 26.87 -16.65 10.12
CA THR A 4 25.43 -16.77 9.78
C THR A 4 24.57 -15.61 10.28
N ALA A 5 25.05 -14.78 11.21
CA ALA A 5 24.30 -13.63 11.72
C ALA A 5 24.34 -12.41 10.79
N LEU A 6 25.31 -12.33 9.86
CA LEU A 6 25.44 -11.17 8.96
C LEU A 6 24.57 -11.27 7.69
N LEU A 7 24.03 -12.44 7.36
CA LEU A 7 23.16 -12.60 6.17
C LEU A 7 21.67 -12.41 6.46
N ILE A 8 21.26 -12.40 7.73
CA ILE A 8 19.85 -12.13 8.10
C ILE A 8 19.60 -10.62 8.20
N GLY A 9 20.63 -9.82 8.49
CA GLY A 9 20.54 -8.35 8.52
C GLY A 9 20.41 -7.68 7.15
N ALA A 10 20.78 -8.37 6.05
CA ALA A 10 20.69 -7.82 4.70
C ALA A 10 19.40 -8.21 3.95
N LEU A 11 18.73 -9.28 4.36
CA LEU A 11 17.50 -9.75 3.70
C LEU A 11 16.23 -9.08 4.23
N ILE A 12 16.20 -8.66 5.50
CA ILE A 12 15.01 -8.02 6.08
C ILE A 12 14.88 -6.55 5.64
N GLY A 13 16.01 -5.85 5.43
CA GLY A 13 15.98 -4.47 4.89
C GLY A 13 15.63 -4.39 3.40
N GLY A 14 16.03 -5.40 2.61
CA GLY A 14 15.78 -5.42 1.17
C GLY A 14 14.33 -5.77 0.80
N VAL A 15 13.71 -6.72 1.50
CA VAL A 15 12.32 -7.16 1.23
C VAL A 15 11.31 -6.09 1.62
N VAL A 16 11.54 -5.39 2.73
CA VAL A 16 10.69 -4.27 3.16
C VAL A 16 10.74 -3.13 2.13
N ALA A 17 11.93 -2.75 1.67
CA ALA A 17 12.07 -1.72 0.64
C ALA A 17 11.48 -2.14 -0.72
N SER A 18 11.65 -3.41 -1.12
CA SER A 18 11.08 -3.90 -2.38
C SER A 18 9.56 -3.93 -2.36
N HIS A 19 8.95 -4.32 -1.24
CA HIS A 19 7.50 -4.29 -1.08
C HIS A 19 6.95 -2.87 -1.21
N TRP A 20 7.50 -1.91 -0.46
CA TRP A 20 7.03 -0.51 -0.52
C TRP A 20 7.19 0.09 -1.93
N LYS A 21 8.28 -0.24 -2.62
CA LYS A 21 8.49 0.16 -4.02
C LYS A 21 7.44 -0.45 -4.95
N GLU A 22 7.11 -1.73 -4.76
CA GLU A 22 6.06 -2.39 -5.53
C GLU A 22 4.68 -1.79 -5.26
N LEU A 23 4.34 -1.58 -3.99
CA LEU A 23 3.11 -0.92 -3.56
C LEU A 23 2.99 0.47 -4.19
N ALA A 24 4.05 1.27 -4.18
CA ALA A 24 4.10 2.57 -4.83
C ALA A 24 3.86 2.47 -6.35
N SER A 25 4.52 1.50 -7.00
CA SER A 25 4.38 1.25 -8.44
C SER A 25 2.95 0.85 -8.80
N TRP A 26 2.34 0.00 -7.97
CA TRP A 26 0.94 -0.39 -8.11
C TRP A 26 0.01 0.81 -7.95
N VAL A 27 0.15 1.60 -6.88
CA VAL A 27 -0.67 2.81 -6.66
C VAL A 27 -0.55 3.77 -7.84
N LYS A 28 0.67 4.02 -8.34
CA LYS A 28 0.90 4.86 -9.52
C LYS A 28 0.17 4.31 -10.76
N SER A 29 0.24 2.99 -10.97
CA SER A 29 -0.47 2.33 -12.06
C SER A 29 -1.98 2.45 -11.94
N VAL A 30 -2.52 2.41 -10.71
CA VAL A 30 -3.94 2.64 -10.43
C VAL A 30 -4.32 4.08 -10.76
N VAL A 31 -3.55 5.08 -10.30
CA VAL A 31 -3.83 6.50 -10.60
C VAL A 31 -3.90 6.73 -12.10
N ILE A 32 -2.89 6.28 -12.87
CA ILE A 32 -2.86 6.47 -14.33
C ILE A 32 -4.10 5.87 -14.99
N LYS A 33 -4.43 4.62 -14.66
CA LYS A 33 -5.62 3.94 -15.22
C LYS A 33 -6.93 4.64 -14.81
N LEU A 34 -6.99 5.16 -13.59
CA LEU A 34 -8.18 5.88 -13.12
C LEU A 34 -8.33 7.21 -13.85
N GLU A 35 -7.27 7.99 -14.03
CA GLU A 35 -7.31 9.25 -14.78
C GLU A 35 -7.75 9.03 -16.23
N GLU A 36 -7.26 7.97 -16.88
CA GLU A 36 -7.71 7.56 -18.22
C GLU A 36 -9.20 7.19 -18.25
N MET A 37 -9.68 6.48 -17.23
CA MET A 37 -11.05 5.97 -17.16
C MET A 37 -12.09 7.05 -16.82
N ILE A 38 -11.79 7.90 -15.83
CA ILE A 38 -12.74 8.89 -15.31
C ILE A 38 -12.58 10.27 -15.97
N GLN A 39 -11.50 10.46 -16.76
CA GLN A 39 -11.16 11.72 -17.43
C GLN A 39 -11.11 12.93 -16.47
N LYS A 40 -10.69 12.70 -15.23
CA LYS A 40 -10.50 13.73 -14.20
C LYS A 40 -9.16 13.51 -13.52
N ALA A 41 -8.53 14.61 -13.13
CA ALA A 41 -7.33 14.58 -12.31
C ALA A 41 -7.64 14.03 -10.91
N ILE A 42 -6.78 13.15 -10.40
CA ILE A 42 -6.83 12.71 -9.01
C ILE A 42 -6.20 13.78 -8.13
N ILE A 43 -6.95 14.26 -7.13
CA ILE A 43 -6.54 15.35 -6.23
C ILE A 43 -5.78 14.80 -5.02
N GLY A 44 -6.10 13.56 -4.61
CA GLY A 44 -5.41 12.91 -3.51
C GLY A 44 -5.69 11.41 -3.48
N PHE A 45 -4.85 10.68 -2.76
CA PHE A 45 -5.02 9.26 -2.53
C PHE A 45 -4.64 8.89 -1.10
N LYS A 46 -5.16 7.76 -0.63
CA LYS A 46 -4.77 7.10 0.62
C LYS A 46 -4.59 5.61 0.39
N VAL A 47 -3.67 5.01 1.12
CA VAL A 47 -3.36 3.58 1.03
C VAL A 47 -3.60 2.93 2.38
N PHE A 48 -4.31 1.80 2.36
CA PHE A 48 -4.66 1.03 3.54
C PHE A 48 -4.26 -0.43 3.38
N ILE A 49 -3.98 -1.06 4.50
CA ILE A 49 -3.82 -2.52 4.61
C ILE A 49 -4.88 -3.06 5.57
N GLN A 50 -5.54 -4.15 5.19
CA GLN A 50 -6.55 -4.80 6.00
C GLN A 50 -6.40 -6.32 5.95
N LYS A 51 -6.48 -6.98 7.10
CA LYS A 51 -6.64 -8.43 7.18
C LYS A 51 -8.12 -8.84 7.12
N VAL A 52 -8.45 -9.77 6.24
CA VAL A 52 -9.80 -10.34 6.09
C VAL A 52 -9.69 -11.86 6.09
N GLY A 53 -10.01 -12.48 7.21
CA GLY A 53 -9.76 -13.92 7.42
C GLY A 53 -8.25 -14.21 7.32
N GLU A 54 -7.88 -15.18 6.48
CA GLU A 54 -6.48 -15.58 6.22
C GLU A 54 -5.81 -14.76 5.09
N LYS A 55 -6.42 -13.68 4.63
CA LYS A 55 -5.93 -12.87 3.50
C LYS A 55 -5.59 -11.46 3.91
N ILE A 56 -4.57 -10.89 3.26
CA ILE A 56 -4.27 -9.45 3.34
C ILE A 56 -4.75 -8.75 2.07
N LYS A 57 -5.39 -7.60 2.27
CA LYS A 57 -5.84 -6.71 1.22
C LYS A 57 -5.10 -5.39 1.32
N GLU A 58 -4.57 -4.95 0.19
CA GLU A 58 -4.12 -3.57 0.00
C GLU A 58 -5.23 -2.80 -0.71
N ILE A 59 -5.57 -1.65 -0.15
CA ILE A 59 -6.69 -0.84 -0.58
C ILE A 59 -6.15 0.56 -0.88
N SER A 60 -6.37 1.05 -2.09
CA SER A 60 -6.09 2.44 -2.45
C SER A 60 -7.40 3.18 -2.68
N LYS A 61 -7.58 4.31 -1.99
CA LYS A 61 -8.73 5.20 -2.16
C LYS A 61 -8.27 6.45 -2.88
N HIS A 62 -8.94 6.81 -3.96
CA HIS A 62 -8.60 7.93 -4.83
C HIS A 62 -9.73 8.95 -4.82
N TYR A 63 -9.38 10.22 -4.63
CA TYR A 63 -10.32 11.32 -4.53
C TYR A 63 -10.18 12.24 -5.74
N SER A 64 -11.30 12.49 -6.42
CA SER A 64 -11.37 13.40 -7.55
C SER A 64 -12.56 14.34 -7.39
N GLN A 65 -12.48 15.50 -8.03
CA GLN A 65 -13.54 16.49 -8.05
C GLN A 65 -13.88 16.82 -9.51
N ASP A 66 -15.16 16.95 -9.83
CA ASP A 66 -15.59 17.43 -11.14
C ASP A 66 -15.64 18.96 -11.24
N LYS A 67 -15.90 19.46 -12.45
CA LYS A 67 -15.99 20.90 -12.74
C LYS A 67 -17.12 21.61 -11.98
N GLN A 68 -18.07 20.87 -11.40
CA GLN A 68 -19.17 21.41 -10.61
C GLN A 68 -18.86 21.35 -9.10
N GLY A 69 -17.66 20.92 -8.72
CA GLY A 69 -17.22 20.82 -7.34
C GLY A 69 -17.68 19.54 -6.64
N LYS A 70 -18.29 18.58 -7.34
CA LYS A 70 -18.76 17.32 -6.75
C LYS A 70 -17.59 16.37 -6.55
N TRP A 71 -17.47 15.85 -5.34
CA TRP A 71 -16.45 14.87 -4.96
C TRP A 71 -16.87 13.45 -5.34
N SER A 72 -15.91 12.67 -5.82
CA SER A 72 -16.01 11.23 -6.03
C SER A 72 -14.83 10.50 -5.39
N GLU A 73 -15.14 9.36 -4.76
CA GLU A 73 -14.16 8.41 -4.25
C GLU A 73 -14.15 7.16 -5.14
N THR A 74 -12.96 6.67 -5.49
CA THR A 74 -12.78 5.39 -6.17
C THR A 74 -11.89 4.49 -5.32
N ILE A 75 -12.38 3.29 -4.99
CA ILE A 75 -11.68 2.32 -4.14
C ILE A 75 -11.19 1.17 -5.04
N VAL A 76 -9.89 0.90 -4.97
CA VAL A 76 -9.25 -0.23 -5.68
C VAL A 76 -8.57 -1.12 -4.66
N THR A 77 -8.84 -2.42 -4.73
CA THR A 77 -8.32 -3.42 -3.78
C THR A 77 -7.57 -4.52 -4.51
N ARG A 78 -6.43 -4.94 -3.98
CA ARG A 78 -5.73 -6.18 -4.40
C ARG A 78 -5.47 -7.09 -3.20
N GLU A 79 -5.47 -8.39 -3.44
CA GLU A 79 -5.03 -9.38 -2.46
C GLU A 79 -3.53 -9.60 -2.61
N VAL A 80 -2.80 -9.66 -1.50
CA VAL A 80 -1.35 -9.87 -1.45
C VAL A 80 -1.00 -10.93 -0.39
N PRO A 81 0.03 -11.75 -0.62
CA PRO A 81 0.44 -12.76 0.36
C PRO A 81 1.07 -12.11 1.59
N GLU A 82 0.82 -12.68 2.77
CA GLU A 82 1.36 -12.17 4.05
C GLU A 82 2.88 -12.05 4.06
N SER A 83 3.58 -12.95 3.35
CA SER A 83 5.05 -12.96 3.24
C SER A 83 5.64 -11.74 2.55
N GLU A 84 4.84 -11.02 1.76
CA GLU A 84 5.28 -9.81 1.05
C GLU A 84 5.05 -8.55 1.88
N ILE A 85 4.26 -8.63 2.96
CA ILE A 85 3.96 -7.49 3.82
C ILE A 85 5.05 -7.33 4.90
N PRO A 86 5.55 -6.10 5.14
CA PRO A 86 6.44 -5.81 6.25
C PRO A 86 5.88 -6.28 7.60
N ALA A 87 6.73 -6.91 8.42
CA ALA A 87 6.29 -7.60 9.63
C ALA A 87 5.59 -6.67 10.65
N ASP A 88 6.04 -5.42 10.76
CA ASP A 88 5.46 -4.41 11.64
C ASP A 88 4.05 -4.01 11.19
N ILE A 89 3.82 -3.89 9.88
CA ILE A 89 2.50 -3.62 9.31
C ILE A 89 1.59 -4.83 9.41
N LEU A 90 2.11 -6.02 9.13
CA LEU A 90 1.39 -7.28 9.26
C LEU A 90 0.95 -7.50 10.72
N GLU A 91 1.82 -7.22 11.69
CA GLU A 91 1.50 -7.29 13.12
C GLU A 91 0.39 -6.30 13.50
N LYS A 92 0.46 -5.06 13.01
CA LYS A 92 -0.62 -4.07 13.21
C LYS A 92 -1.95 -4.57 12.60
N ALA A 93 -1.92 -5.08 11.37
CA ALA A 93 -3.10 -5.60 10.65
C ALA A 93 -3.73 -6.82 11.31
N ASN A 94 -2.93 -7.66 11.95
CA ASN A 94 -3.42 -8.80 12.72
C ASN A 94 -4.07 -8.39 14.06
N ARG A 95 -3.62 -7.29 14.66
CA ARG A 95 -4.14 -6.80 15.94
C ARG A 95 -5.46 -6.04 15.80
N ILE A 96 -5.68 -5.44 14.64
CA ILE A 96 -6.80 -4.54 14.39
C ILE A 96 -7.62 -5.11 13.23
N ASN A 97 -8.86 -5.53 13.50
CA ASN A 97 -9.82 -5.97 12.47
C ASN A 97 -10.39 -4.79 11.65
N GLN A 98 -9.57 -3.79 11.31
CA GLN A 98 -9.95 -2.59 10.58
C GLN A 98 -8.89 -2.23 9.54
N GLU A 99 -9.24 -1.33 8.61
CA GLU A 99 -8.30 -0.75 7.66
C GLU A 99 -7.24 0.08 8.39
N ILE A 100 -5.96 -0.17 8.10
CA ILE A 100 -4.83 0.56 8.67
C ILE A 100 -4.28 1.48 7.59
N ASP A 101 -4.32 2.78 7.83
CA ASP A 101 -3.71 3.79 6.94
C ASP A 101 -2.19 3.64 7.00
N VAL A 102 -1.57 3.27 5.88
CA VAL A 102 -0.12 3.09 5.72
C VAL A 102 0.50 4.13 4.79
N SER A 103 -0.24 5.21 4.52
CA SER A 103 0.20 6.25 3.58
C SER A 103 1.50 6.92 4.04
N HIS A 104 1.70 7.05 5.35
CA HIS A 104 2.89 7.66 5.92
C HIS A 104 4.12 6.76 5.78
N GLU A 105 3.99 5.48 6.12
CA GLU A 105 5.05 4.49 5.98
C GLU A 105 5.49 4.34 4.51
N LEU A 106 4.52 4.35 3.59
CA LEU A 106 4.81 4.38 2.15
C LEU A 106 5.60 5.63 1.76
N GLN A 107 5.23 6.82 2.26
CA GLN A 107 5.96 8.06 1.97
C GLN A 107 7.39 8.03 2.49
N LEU A 108 7.60 7.56 3.72
CA LEU A 108 8.93 7.42 4.32
C LEU A 108 9.82 6.45 3.52
N ALA A 109 9.26 5.35 3.03
CA ALA A 109 10.01 4.36 2.25
C ALA A 109 10.41 4.84 0.84
N LEU A 110 9.77 5.90 0.34
CA LEU A 110 10.01 6.48 -0.99
C LEU A 110 10.83 7.78 -0.96
N SER A 111 11.15 8.29 0.24
CA SER A 111 11.96 9.49 0.45
C SER A 111 13.44 9.16 0.43
#